data_AF-A0A7S0B3U0-F1
#
_entry.id   AF-A0A7S0B3U0-F1
#
_cell.length_a   1.000
_cell.length_b   1.000
_cell.length_c   1.000
_cell.angle_alpha   90.00
_cell.angle_beta   90.00
_cell.angle_gamma   90.00
#
_symmetry.space_group_name_H-M   'P 1'
#
loop_
_entity.id
_entity.type
_entity.pdbx_description
1 polymer ?
#
loop_
_entity_poly.entity_id
_entity_poly.type
_entity_poly.pdbx_seq_one_letter_code
_entity_poly.pdbx_strand_id
1 'polypeptide(L)'
;VGAREPLRGRASASPAMPPVRYAMPVLWRRWPAPAPRVQRNRLLGLGSLPLAALLCGVAPRIQAPAAAIPSVALSGGSHAQQLAVGLYNVPRENVRTVIDAALEAGCRNFDFASFYNNEAECGAALRSWLGQGHDRSELYITTKVWTTDLGSPADAVRSAEISIEELGLGPVDLVMVHWPMPGKHVAAYIGLEELVRSGKTKGLGISNYSPSDYEELMQSAAVRPQMNTFENNPMLYRKEWVDYFQRK
;
A
#
# COMPACT_ATOMS: atom_id res chain seq x y z
N VAL A 1 -73.77 1.12 -20.01
CA VAL A 1 -73.37 2.44 -20.54
C VAL A 1 -73.28 3.40 -19.36
N GLY A 2 -72.13 3.99 -19.10
CA GLY A 2 -71.92 4.91 -17.98
C GLY A 2 -70.55 4.69 -17.33
N ALA A 3 -69.52 5.25 -17.96
CA ALA A 3 -68.11 5.08 -17.65
C ALA A 3 -67.72 5.63 -16.26
N ARG A 4 -66.79 4.93 -15.60
CA ARG A 4 -66.10 5.38 -14.39
C ARG A 4 -65.17 6.55 -14.74
N GLU A 5 -65.31 7.66 -14.02
CA GLU A 5 -64.32 8.73 -13.99
C GLU A 5 -62.97 8.24 -13.43
N PRO A 6 -61.84 8.68 -13.98
CA PRO A 6 -60.54 8.41 -13.37
C PRO A 6 -60.23 9.46 -12.29
N LEU A 7 -60.02 9.00 -11.07
CA LEU A 7 -59.39 9.77 -10.00
C LEU A 7 -57.98 10.17 -10.44
N ARG A 8 -57.78 11.47 -10.70
CA ARG A 8 -56.46 12.08 -10.87
C ARG A 8 -55.67 11.93 -9.58
N GLY A 9 -54.69 11.03 -9.57
CA GLY A 9 -53.65 10.99 -8.54
C GLY A 9 -52.84 12.28 -8.56
N ARG A 10 -52.81 13.00 -7.44
CA ARG A 10 -51.80 14.04 -7.19
C ARG A 10 -50.45 13.34 -7.08
N ALA A 11 -49.61 13.50 -8.10
CA ALA A 11 -48.19 13.23 -7.97
C ALA A 11 -47.59 14.28 -7.02
N SER A 12 -47.26 13.89 -5.79
CA SER A 12 -46.37 14.66 -4.93
C SER A 12 -44.96 14.54 -5.50
N ALA A 13 -44.48 15.61 -6.13
CA ALA A 13 -43.07 15.72 -6.49
C ALA A 13 -42.23 15.74 -5.22
N SER A 14 -41.37 14.73 -5.03
CA SER A 14 -40.29 14.80 -4.04
C SER A 14 -39.34 15.93 -4.43
N PRO A 15 -38.91 16.81 -3.51
CA PRO A 15 -37.93 17.82 -3.83
C PRO A 15 -36.59 17.15 -4.13
N ALA A 16 -36.04 17.43 -5.31
CA ALA A 16 -34.70 17.03 -5.69
C ALA A 16 -33.68 17.64 -4.72
N MET A 17 -32.87 16.79 -4.09
CA MET A 17 -31.71 17.22 -3.31
C MET A 17 -30.71 17.92 -4.24
N PRO A 18 -30.17 19.10 -3.87
CA PRO A 18 -29.15 19.74 -4.68
C PRO A 18 -27.86 18.90 -4.66
N PRO A 19 -27.06 18.91 -5.74
CA PRO A 19 -25.81 18.18 -5.78
C PRO A 19 -24.84 18.76 -4.75
N VAL A 20 -24.41 17.91 -3.81
CA VAL A 20 -23.32 18.23 -2.87
C VAL A 20 -22.02 18.27 -3.68
N ARG A 21 -21.56 19.47 -4.03
CA ARG A 21 -20.21 19.68 -4.55
C ARG A 21 -19.23 19.55 -3.39
N TYR A 22 -18.52 18.43 -3.31
CA TYR A 22 -17.30 18.35 -2.51
C TYR A 22 -16.23 19.22 -3.17
N ALA A 23 -16.05 20.44 -2.65
CA ALA A 23 -14.87 21.23 -2.95
C ALA A 23 -13.71 20.66 -2.12
N MET A 24 -12.80 19.94 -2.77
CA MET A 24 -11.49 19.62 -2.18
C MET A 24 -10.70 20.93 -2.04
N PRO A 25 -10.20 21.30 -0.83
CA PRO A 25 -9.26 22.39 -0.73
C PRO A 25 -7.92 21.95 -1.34
N VAL A 26 -7.62 22.49 -2.53
CA VAL A 26 -6.30 22.40 -3.15
C VAL A 26 -5.34 23.23 -2.31
N LEU A 27 -4.58 22.57 -1.42
CA LEU A 27 -3.48 23.18 -0.69
C LEU A 27 -2.27 22.24 -0.65
N TRP A 28 -1.67 22.03 -1.82
CA TRP A 28 -0.28 21.59 -1.91
C TRP A 28 0.53 22.70 -2.56
N ARG A 29 1.14 23.54 -1.71
CA ARG A 29 2.15 24.50 -2.15
C ARG A 29 3.38 23.72 -2.62
N ARG A 30 3.84 24.03 -3.84
CA ARG A 30 5.15 23.63 -4.36
C ARG A 30 6.23 23.86 -3.30
N TRP A 31 6.93 22.80 -2.94
CA TRP A 31 8.18 22.89 -2.18
C TRP A 31 9.23 23.57 -3.07
N PRO A 32 9.89 24.66 -2.65
CA PRO A 32 11.01 25.21 -3.42
C PRO A 32 12.21 24.25 -3.32
N ALA A 33 12.83 23.95 -4.46
CA ALA A 33 14.08 23.21 -4.50
C ALA A 33 15.14 23.88 -3.60
N PRO A 34 15.91 23.14 -2.79
CA PRO A 34 16.98 23.74 -2.01
C PRO A 34 18.07 24.29 -2.94
N ALA A 35 18.51 25.52 -2.66
CA ALA A 35 19.61 26.17 -3.37
C ALA A 35 20.93 25.38 -3.18
N PRO A 36 21.79 25.30 -4.19
CA PRO A 36 23.06 24.58 -4.07
C PRO A 36 23.98 25.28 -3.06
N ARG A 37 24.30 24.60 -1.97
CA ARG A 37 25.35 25.04 -1.03
C ARG A 37 26.71 24.80 -1.69
N VAL A 38 27.36 25.87 -2.11
CA VAL A 38 28.78 25.85 -2.48
C VAL A 38 29.61 25.65 -1.22
N GLN A 39 30.17 24.45 -1.05
CA GLN A 39 31.15 24.16 -0.01
C GLN A 39 32.50 24.78 -0.44
N ARG A 40 32.88 25.90 0.19
CA ARG A 40 34.24 26.46 0.05
C ARG A 40 35.20 25.58 0.83
N ASN A 41 35.87 24.65 0.16
CA ASN A 41 37.04 23.99 0.73
C ASN A 41 38.20 24.99 0.83
N ARG A 42 38.60 25.31 2.06
CA ARG A 42 39.88 25.97 2.32
C ARG A 42 40.99 24.97 2.01
N LEU A 43 41.80 25.27 0.99
CA LEU A 43 43.08 24.60 0.73
C LEU A 43 44.06 24.96 1.85
N LEU A 44 44.51 23.95 2.60
CA LEU A 44 45.70 24.03 3.43
C LEU A 44 46.65 22.90 3.00
N GLY A 45 47.88 23.30 2.65
CA GLY A 45 49.09 22.49 2.84
C GLY A 45 49.41 21.44 1.79
N LEU A 46 50.31 21.79 0.89
CA LEU A 46 51.10 20.90 0.04
C LEU A 46 51.84 19.84 0.87
N GLY A 47 51.65 18.57 0.51
CA GLY A 47 52.51 17.45 0.87
C GLY A 47 52.60 16.53 -0.35
N SER A 48 53.78 16.49 -0.96
CA SER A 48 54.12 15.73 -2.17
C SER A 48 53.83 14.24 -2.05
N LEU A 49 53.04 13.68 -2.98
CA LEU A 49 52.93 12.25 -3.24
C LEU A 49 53.16 11.97 -4.74
N PRO A 50 53.81 10.85 -5.09
CA PRO A 50 54.31 10.61 -6.43
C PRO A 50 53.16 10.27 -7.40
N LEU A 51 53.33 10.77 -8.61
CA LEU A 51 52.43 10.63 -9.75
C LEU A 51 52.53 9.21 -10.33
N ALA A 52 51.84 8.23 -9.74
CA ALA A 52 51.76 6.88 -10.32
C ALA A 52 50.52 6.11 -9.83
N ALA A 53 49.37 6.34 -10.50
CA ALA A 53 48.29 5.36 -10.72
C ALA A 53 47.10 6.06 -11.40
N LEU A 54 47.32 6.63 -12.60
CA LEU A 54 46.25 6.78 -13.58
C LEU A 54 46.24 5.46 -14.35
N LEU A 55 45.31 4.55 -14.06
CA LEU A 55 44.79 3.49 -14.93
C LEU A 55 43.75 2.68 -14.11
N CYS A 56 42.56 2.48 -14.70
CA CYS A 56 41.38 1.83 -14.13
C CYS A 56 40.60 2.63 -13.08
N GLY A 57 39.82 3.61 -13.56
CA GLY A 57 38.72 4.20 -12.81
C GLY A 57 37.57 3.21 -12.64
N VAL A 58 37.63 2.39 -11.58
CA VAL A 58 36.44 1.92 -10.86
C VAL A 58 36.83 2.01 -9.39
N ALA A 59 36.53 3.15 -8.76
CA ALA A 59 36.56 3.18 -7.31
C ALA A 59 35.58 2.09 -6.84
N PRO A 60 36.00 1.11 -6.01
CA PRO A 60 35.07 0.17 -5.45
C PRO A 60 34.02 1.00 -4.73
N ARG A 61 32.74 0.88 -5.14
CA ARG A 61 31.63 1.31 -4.28
C ARG A 61 31.90 0.60 -2.96
N ILE A 62 32.21 1.36 -1.92
CA ILE A 62 32.20 0.83 -0.56
C ILE A 62 30.74 0.42 -0.33
N GLN A 63 30.42 -0.83 -0.65
CA GLN A 63 29.22 -1.49 -0.18
C GLN A 63 29.46 -1.66 1.31
N ALA A 64 29.10 -0.63 2.08
CA ALA A 64 28.70 -0.88 3.45
C ALA A 64 27.68 -2.02 3.37
N PRO A 65 27.82 -3.11 4.16
CA PRO A 65 26.79 -4.12 4.21
C PRO A 65 25.48 -3.39 4.49
N ALA A 66 24.49 -3.53 3.61
CA ALA A 66 23.19 -2.93 3.82
C ALA A 66 22.74 -3.40 5.21
N ALA A 67 22.69 -2.48 6.17
CA ALA A 67 22.27 -2.83 7.51
C ALA A 67 20.91 -3.51 7.39
N ALA A 68 20.80 -4.76 7.84
CA ALA A 68 19.60 -5.55 7.64
C ALA A 68 18.41 -4.80 8.25
N ILE A 69 17.41 -4.48 7.43
CA ILE A 69 16.19 -3.82 7.88
C ILE A 69 15.52 -4.78 8.89
N PRO A 70 15.28 -4.37 10.15
CA PRO A 70 14.71 -5.25 11.16
C PRO A 70 13.33 -5.76 10.73
N SER A 71 13.05 -7.02 11.04
CA SER A 71 11.73 -7.62 10.86
C SER A 71 10.94 -7.60 12.17
N VAL A 72 9.62 -7.54 12.04
CA VAL A 72 8.66 -7.67 13.14
C VAL A 72 7.78 -8.89 12.90
N ALA A 73 7.49 -9.64 13.97
CA ALA A 73 6.51 -10.71 13.95
C ALA A 73 5.11 -10.10 13.97
N LEU A 74 4.26 -10.52 13.04
CA LEU A 74 2.86 -10.13 12.98
C LEU A 74 1.99 -11.16 13.72
N SER A 75 0.79 -10.76 14.14
CA SER A 75 -0.11 -11.61 14.94
C SER A 75 -0.52 -12.92 14.26
N GLY A 76 -0.38 -13.02 12.93
CA GLY A 76 -0.60 -14.25 12.16
C GLY A 76 0.64 -15.15 12.00
N GLY A 77 1.73 -14.88 12.72
CA GLY A 77 2.99 -15.65 12.66
C GLY A 77 3.89 -15.32 11.47
N SER A 78 3.44 -14.47 10.55
CA SER A 78 4.26 -13.95 9.45
C SER A 78 5.28 -12.93 9.97
N HIS A 79 6.37 -12.74 9.22
CA HIS A 79 7.41 -11.77 9.54
C HIS A 79 7.54 -10.78 8.39
N ALA A 80 7.49 -9.48 8.70
CA ALA A 80 7.64 -8.42 7.71
C ALA A 80 8.74 -7.45 8.15
N GLN A 81 9.49 -6.90 7.18
CA GLN A 81 10.41 -5.80 7.49
C GLN A 81 9.62 -4.59 8.02
N GLN A 82 10.17 -3.91 9.02
CA GLN A 82 9.57 -2.70 9.60
C GLN A 82 9.45 -1.55 8.59
N LEU A 83 10.30 -1.55 7.55
CA LEU A 83 10.19 -0.65 6.41
C LEU A 83 9.49 -1.36 5.26
N ALA A 84 8.39 -0.79 4.79
CA ALA A 84 7.73 -1.19 3.54
C ALA A 84 7.95 -0.12 2.47
N VAL A 85 8.13 -0.54 1.22
CA VAL A 85 8.18 0.37 0.07
C VAL A 85 6.77 0.53 -0.47
N GLY A 86 6.21 1.74 -0.33
CA GLY A 86 4.90 2.08 -0.89
C GLY A 86 5.00 2.51 -2.35
N LEU A 87 4.12 1.96 -3.20
CA LEU A 87 4.13 2.19 -4.65
C LEU A 87 3.01 3.12 -5.13
N TYR A 88 2.37 3.85 -4.21
CA TYR A 88 1.38 4.85 -4.56
C TYR A 88 1.98 5.93 -5.45
N ASN A 89 1.29 6.25 -6.55
CA ASN A 89 1.61 7.36 -7.45
C ASN A 89 3.02 7.28 -8.08
N VAL A 90 3.60 6.08 -8.14
CA VAL A 90 4.79 5.80 -8.96
C VAL A 90 4.31 5.62 -10.41
N PRO A 91 4.74 6.46 -11.37
CA PRO A 91 4.42 6.28 -12.78
C PRO A 91 4.90 4.91 -13.27
N ARG A 92 4.11 4.25 -14.12
CA ARG A 92 4.37 2.88 -14.59
C ARG A 92 5.75 2.71 -15.20
N GLU A 93 6.21 3.70 -15.96
CA GLU A 93 7.52 3.77 -16.58
C GLU A 93 8.69 3.82 -15.58
N ASN A 94 8.43 4.28 -14.35
CA ASN A 94 9.44 4.42 -13.29
C ASN A 94 9.41 3.27 -12.28
N VAL A 95 8.39 2.40 -12.32
CA VAL A 95 8.20 1.30 -11.37
C VAL A 95 9.45 0.42 -11.26
N ARG A 96 10.03 0.05 -12.41
CA ARG A 96 11.22 -0.81 -12.44
C ARG A 96 12.40 -0.18 -11.70
N THR A 97 12.67 1.10 -11.96
CA THR A 97 13.75 1.85 -11.30
C THR A 97 13.55 1.91 -9.79
N VAL A 98 12.32 2.15 -9.32
CA VAL A 98 12.01 2.21 -7.88
C VAL A 98 12.19 0.83 -7.22
N ILE A 99 11.69 -0.23 -7.84
CA ILE A 99 11.79 -1.59 -7.30
C ILE A 99 13.25 -2.07 -7.28
N ASP A 100 14.01 -1.87 -8.36
CA ASP A 100 15.43 -2.26 -8.40
C ASP A 100 16.23 -1.53 -7.31
N ALA A 101 16.05 -0.22 -7.17
CA ALA A 101 16.73 0.57 -6.13
C ALA A 101 16.34 0.11 -4.71
N ALA A 102 15.08 -0.23 -4.49
CA ALA A 102 14.61 -0.79 -3.22
C ALA A 102 15.25 -2.14 -2.90
N LEU A 103 15.29 -3.06 -3.88
CA LEU A 103 15.89 -4.38 -3.72
C LEU A 103 17.40 -4.29 -3.45
N GLU A 104 18.11 -3.40 -4.17
CA GLU A 104 19.53 -3.07 -3.95
C GLU A 104 19.79 -2.50 -2.55
N ALA A 105 18.85 -1.71 -2.02
CA ALA A 105 18.90 -1.18 -0.65
C ALA A 105 18.55 -2.21 0.43
N GLY A 106 18.18 -3.44 0.06
CA GLY A 106 17.82 -4.52 0.99
C GLY A 106 16.34 -4.56 1.38
N CYS A 107 15.48 -3.75 0.75
CA CYS A 107 14.04 -3.82 0.97
C CYS A 107 13.48 -5.12 0.42
N ARG A 108 12.56 -5.71 1.19
CA ARG A 108 11.86 -6.95 0.88
C ARG A 108 10.37 -6.88 1.18
N ASN A 109 9.91 -5.85 1.89
CA ASN A 109 8.50 -5.60 2.14
C ASN A 109 7.98 -4.53 1.16
N PHE A 110 6.98 -4.89 0.35
CA PHE A 110 6.40 -4.04 -0.68
C PHE A 110 4.90 -3.90 -0.52
N ASP A 111 4.43 -2.66 -0.63
CA ASP A 111 3.05 -2.26 -0.38
C ASP A 111 2.39 -1.71 -1.65
N PHE A 112 1.41 -2.45 -2.16
CA PHE A 112 0.64 -2.18 -3.36
C PHE A 112 -0.84 -1.92 -3.02
N ALA A 113 -1.62 -1.58 -4.03
CA ALA A 113 -3.08 -1.56 -3.98
C ALA A 113 -3.62 -1.55 -5.40
N SER A 114 -4.81 -2.13 -5.62
CA SER A 114 -5.47 -2.10 -6.93
C SER A 114 -5.69 -0.67 -7.45
N PHE A 115 -5.94 0.27 -6.54
CA PHE A 115 -6.10 1.69 -6.87
C PHE A 115 -4.84 2.33 -7.48
N TYR A 116 -3.64 1.83 -7.19
CA TYR A 116 -2.40 2.43 -7.67
C TYR A 116 -2.19 2.18 -9.16
N ASN A 117 -2.91 1.19 -9.72
CA ASN A 117 -2.99 0.91 -11.14
C ASN A 117 -1.60 0.73 -11.80
N ASN A 118 -0.71 0.05 -11.09
CA ASN A 118 0.67 -0.25 -11.50
C ASN A 118 1.14 -1.66 -11.04
N GLU A 119 0.22 -2.54 -10.62
CA GLU A 119 0.55 -3.85 -10.04
C GLU A 119 1.18 -4.79 -11.08
N ALA A 120 0.73 -4.76 -12.33
CA ALA A 120 1.31 -5.54 -13.42
C ALA A 120 2.79 -5.20 -13.67
N GLU A 121 3.13 -3.90 -13.71
CA GLU A 121 4.50 -3.43 -13.86
C GLU A 121 5.36 -3.77 -12.64
N CYS A 122 4.78 -3.65 -11.42
CA CYS A 122 5.47 -4.02 -10.19
C CYS A 122 5.78 -5.52 -10.14
N GLY A 123 4.79 -6.35 -10.50
CA GLY A 123 4.93 -7.79 -10.63
C GLY A 123 6.01 -8.17 -11.64
N ALA A 124 6.05 -7.52 -12.81
CA ALA A 124 7.07 -7.78 -13.82
C ALA A 124 8.50 -7.49 -13.31
N ALA A 125 8.70 -6.38 -12.58
CA ALA A 125 9.98 -6.05 -11.98
C ALA A 125 10.41 -7.09 -10.93
N LEU A 126 9.51 -7.46 -10.02
CA LEU A 126 9.81 -8.45 -8.97
C LEU A 126 10.04 -9.86 -9.55
N ARG A 127 9.26 -10.29 -10.55
CA ARG A 127 9.49 -11.56 -11.25
C ARG A 127 10.85 -11.59 -11.96
N SER A 128 11.28 -10.46 -12.53
CA SER A 128 12.61 -10.34 -13.14
C SER A 128 13.72 -10.45 -12.10
N TRP A 129 13.50 -9.98 -10.86
CA TRP A 129 14.43 -10.18 -9.76
C TRP A 129 14.46 -11.65 -9.30
N LEU A 130 13.29 -12.28 -9.12
CA LEU A 130 13.19 -13.72 -8.80
C LEU A 130 13.87 -14.60 -9.86
N GLY A 131 13.75 -14.24 -11.15
CA GLY A 131 14.42 -14.93 -12.26
C GLY A 131 15.95 -14.92 -12.21
N GLN A 132 16.56 -14.11 -11.33
CA GLN A 132 18.01 -14.10 -11.08
C GLN A 132 18.43 -15.13 -10.01
N GLY A 133 17.50 -15.95 -9.52
CA GLY A 133 17.77 -17.01 -8.53
C GLY A 133 17.42 -16.64 -7.09
N HIS A 134 16.76 -15.50 -6.88
CA HIS A 134 16.26 -15.08 -5.56
C HIS A 134 14.97 -15.82 -5.18
N ASP A 135 14.76 -16.01 -3.88
CA ASP A 135 13.58 -16.76 -3.41
C ASP A 135 12.37 -15.83 -3.21
N ARG A 136 11.19 -16.28 -3.64
CA ARG A 136 9.92 -15.60 -3.37
C ARG A 136 9.67 -15.46 -1.88
N SER A 137 10.17 -16.41 -1.08
CA SER A 137 10.05 -16.38 0.39
C SER A 137 10.78 -15.20 1.04
N GLU A 138 11.73 -14.57 0.33
CA GLU A 138 12.39 -13.35 0.81
C GLU A 138 11.45 -12.14 0.82
N LEU A 139 10.41 -12.12 -0.02
CA LEU A 139 9.54 -10.97 -0.20
C LEU A 139 8.29 -11.04 0.69
N TYR A 140 7.90 -9.89 1.26
CA TYR A 140 6.60 -9.67 1.89
C TYR A 140 5.77 -8.75 1.00
N ILE A 141 4.67 -9.27 0.44
CA ILE A 141 3.85 -8.59 -0.56
C ILE A 141 2.47 -8.27 0.03
N THR A 142 2.13 -6.99 0.09
CA THR A 142 0.82 -6.50 0.51
C THR A 142 0.07 -5.88 -0.67
N THR A 143 -1.21 -6.21 -0.86
CA THR A 143 -2.12 -5.45 -1.74
C THR A 143 -3.44 -5.13 -1.04
N LYS A 144 -4.23 -4.23 -1.63
CA LYS A 144 -5.46 -3.68 -1.03
C LYS A 144 -6.59 -3.57 -2.03
N VAL A 145 -7.77 -3.99 -1.59
CA VAL A 145 -9.04 -3.85 -2.32
C VAL A 145 -9.56 -2.42 -2.18
N TRP A 146 -9.75 -1.73 -3.31
CA TRP A 146 -10.24 -0.35 -3.33
C TRP A 146 -11.73 -0.23 -3.00
N THR A 147 -12.16 0.97 -2.61
CA THR A 147 -13.50 1.24 -2.09
C THR A 147 -14.63 0.96 -3.08
N THR A 148 -14.34 1.05 -4.39
CA THR A 148 -15.31 0.75 -5.46
C THR A 148 -15.62 -0.74 -5.59
N ASP A 149 -14.74 -1.60 -5.10
CA ASP A 149 -14.87 -3.06 -5.20
C ASP A 149 -15.45 -3.69 -3.93
N LEU A 150 -15.89 -2.88 -2.97
CA LEU A 150 -16.55 -3.34 -1.74
C LEU A 150 -18.07 -3.49 -1.92
N GLY A 151 -18.57 -3.62 -3.15
CA GLY A 151 -20.00 -3.72 -3.46
C GLY A 151 -20.66 -4.98 -2.89
N SER A 152 -19.91 -6.07 -2.85
CA SER A 152 -20.30 -7.35 -2.27
C SER A 152 -19.06 -8.14 -1.82
N PRO A 153 -19.21 -9.20 -1.01
CA PRO A 153 -18.10 -10.10 -0.68
C PRO A 153 -17.41 -10.66 -1.94
N ALA A 154 -18.19 -11.02 -2.97
CA ALA A 154 -17.66 -11.57 -4.22
C ALA A 154 -16.87 -10.52 -5.03
N ASP A 155 -17.29 -9.26 -5.03
CA ASP A 155 -16.55 -8.18 -5.70
C ASP A 155 -15.19 -7.93 -5.05
N ALA A 156 -15.13 -7.98 -3.71
CA ALA A 156 -13.89 -7.81 -2.98
C ALA A 156 -12.91 -8.95 -3.26
N VAL A 157 -13.40 -10.19 -3.25
CA VAL A 157 -12.63 -11.39 -3.62
C VAL A 157 -12.09 -11.26 -5.05
N ARG A 158 -12.97 -10.94 -6.01
CA ARG A 158 -12.59 -10.77 -7.42
C ARG A 158 -11.52 -9.70 -7.61
N SER A 159 -11.65 -8.55 -6.94
CA SER A 159 -10.66 -7.46 -7.00
C SER A 159 -9.30 -7.91 -6.47
N ALA A 160 -9.26 -8.58 -5.32
CA ALA A 160 -8.03 -9.12 -4.76
C ALA A 160 -7.39 -10.20 -5.67
N GLU A 161 -8.20 -11.07 -6.28
CA GLU A 161 -7.70 -12.08 -7.23
C GLU A 161 -7.06 -11.45 -8.47
N ILE A 162 -7.65 -10.38 -9.00
CA ILE A 162 -7.06 -9.60 -10.10
C ILE A 162 -5.70 -9.04 -9.68
N SER A 163 -5.60 -8.40 -8.52
CA SER A 163 -4.32 -7.89 -8.00
C SER A 163 -3.26 -9.00 -7.86
N ILE A 164 -3.64 -10.16 -7.32
CA ILE A 164 -2.73 -11.31 -7.18
C ILE A 164 -2.25 -11.81 -8.55
N GLU A 165 -3.15 -11.86 -9.55
CA GLU A 165 -2.83 -12.26 -10.92
C GLU A 165 -1.89 -11.25 -11.61
N GLU A 166 -2.20 -9.95 -11.52
CA GLU A 166 -1.37 -8.88 -12.11
C GLU A 166 0.05 -8.88 -11.52
N LEU A 167 0.16 -9.01 -10.19
CA LEU A 167 1.44 -9.18 -9.52
C LEU A 167 2.14 -10.45 -9.99
N GLY A 168 1.41 -11.55 -10.19
CA GLY A 168 1.94 -12.79 -10.75
C GLY A 168 3.06 -13.41 -9.91
N LEU A 169 3.07 -13.20 -8.59
CA LEU A 169 4.11 -13.65 -7.66
C LEU A 169 3.70 -14.93 -6.89
N GLY A 170 2.62 -15.59 -7.32
CA GLY A 170 1.94 -16.62 -6.53
C GLY A 170 1.18 -16.01 -5.34
N PRO A 171 0.95 -16.77 -4.26
CA PRO A 171 0.28 -16.25 -3.07
C PRO A 171 0.94 -14.98 -2.51
N VAL A 172 0.13 -14.00 -2.14
CA VAL A 172 0.59 -12.75 -1.51
C VAL A 172 0.59 -12.90 0.02
N ASP A 173 1.40 -12.11 0.71
CA ASP A 173 1.56 -12.22 2.15
C ASP A 173 0.38 -11.60 2.90
N LEU A 174 -0.19 -10.52 2.36
CA LEU A 174 -1.32 -9.82 2.97
C LEU A 174 -2.26 -9.20 1.93
N VAL A 175 -3.56 -9.43 2.08
CA VAL A 175 -4.62 -8.68 1.38
C VAL A 175 -5.37 -7.81 2.38
N MET A 176 -5.63 -6.54 2.04
CA MET A 176 -6.29 -5.60 2.95
C MET A 176 -7.53 -4.95 2.34
N VAL A 177 -8.47 -4.57 3.21
CA VAL A 177 -9.49 -3.56 2.85
C VAL A 177 -8.84 -2.17 2.94
N HIS A 178 -8.85 -1.39 1.85
CA HIS A 178 -8.10 -0.12 1.79
C HIS A 178 -8.71 0.99 2.66
N TRP A 179 -10.04 1.05 2.78
CA TRP A 179 -10.75 1.99 3.65
C TRP A 179 -12.05 1.38 4.20
N PRO A 180 -12.42 1.64 5.46
CA PRO A 180 -13.65 1.13 6.07
C PRO A 180 -14.89 1.87 5.53
N MET A 181 -15.35 1.51 4.32
CA MET A 181 -16.57 2.08 3.76
C MET A 181 -17.80 1.65 4.59
N PRO A 182 -18.56 2.60 5.19
CA PRO A 182 -19.71 2.26 6.03
C PRO A 182 -20.72 1.36 5.32
N GLY A 183 -21.19 0.33 6.02
CA GLY A 183 -22.14 -0.66 5.50
C GLY A 183 -21.59 -1.62 4.44
N LYS A 184 -20.30 -1.54 4.10
CA LYS A 184 -19.67 -2.37 3.07
C LYS A 184 -18.46 -3.16 3.57
N HIS A 185 -17.66 -2.52 4.43
CA HIS A 185 -16.33 -3.01 4.80
C HIS A 185 -16.36 -4.37 5.50
N VAL A 186 -17.31 -4.62 6.41
CA VAL A 186 -17.44 -5.90 7.13
C VAL A 186 -17.71 -7.05 6.16
N ALA A 187 -18.73 -6.91 5.31
CA ALA A 187 -19.09 -7.95 4.35
C ALA A 187 -17.97 -8.23 3.34
N ALA A 188 -17.30 -7.17 2.86
CA ALA A 188 -16.15 -7.31 1.98
C ALA A 188 -15.00 -8.07 2.66
N TYR A 189 -14.65 -7.71 3.91
CA TYR A 189 -13.59 -8.37 4.67
C TYR A 189 -13.88 -9.86 4.88
N ILE A 190 -15.12 -10.21 5.26
CA ILE A 190 -15.55 -11.62 5.42
C ILE A 190 -15.40 -12.39 4.10
N GLY A 191 -15.70 -11.77 2.96
CA GLY A 191 -15.45 -12.37 1.64
C GLY A 191 -13.99 -12.76 1.45
N LEU A 192 -13.07 -11.87 1.82
CA LEU A 192 -11.63 -12.07 1.67
C LEU A 192 -11.09 -13.23 2.52
N GLU A 193 -11.80 -13.69 3.55
CA GLU A 193 -11.39 -14.86 4.34
C GLU A 193 -11.29 -16.15 3.51
N GLU A 194 -12.04 -16.25 2.41
CA GLU A 194 -11.89 -17.36 1.47
C GLU A 194 -10.52 -17.36 0.78
N LEU A 195 -9.88 -16.21 0.61
CA LEU A 195 -8.53 -16.15 0.03
C LEU A 195 -7.48 -16.74 0.96
N VAL A 196 -7.71 -16.68 2.28
CA VAL A 196 -6.88 -17.37 3.26
C VAL A 196 -7.11 -18.88 3.17
N ARG A 197 -8.37 -19.31 3.13
CA ARG A 197 -8.75 -20.74 3.04
C ARG A 197 -8.21 -21.42 1.77
N SER A 198 -8.29 -20.71 0.65
CA SER A 198 -7.79 -21.18 -0.65
C SER A 198 -6.28 -21.03 -0.82
N GLY A 199 -5.57 -20.43 0.15
CA GLY A 199 -4.13 -20.25 0.10
C GLY A 199 -3.64 -19.17 -0.87
N LYS A 200 -4.54 -18.32 -1.38
CA LYS A 200 -4.20 -17.18 -2.25
C LYS A 200 -3.53 -16.04 -1.48
N THR A 201 -3.80 -15.93 -0.18
CA THR A 201 -3.05 -15.05 0.72
C THR A 201 -2.74 -15.73 2.04
N LYS A 202 -1.61 -15.36 2.67
CA LYS A 202 -1.22 -15.86 4.00
C LYS A 202 -2.00 -15.19 5.14
N GLY A 203 -2.63 -14.05 4.88
CA GLY A 203 -3.26 -13.25 5.91
C GLY A 203 -4.12 -12.12 5.38
N LEU A 204 -4.93 -11.55 6.27
CA LEU A 204 -5.72 -10.37 5.99
C LEU A 204 -5.28 -9.20 6.86
N GLY A 205 -5.41 -7.99 6.32
CA GLY A 205 -5.18 -6.74 7.03
C GLY A 205 -6.30 -5.73 6.77
N ILE A 206 -6.17 -4.58 7.42
CA ILE A 206 -7.08 -3.45 7.26
C ILE A 206 -6.26 -2.17 7.04
N SER A 207 -6.83 -1.17 6.38
CA SER A 207 -6.16 0.12 6.21
C SER A 207 -7.10 1.25 6.56
N ASN A 208 -6.60 2.20 7.33
CA ASN A 208 -7.28 3.41 7.78
C ASN A 208 -8.48 3.16 8.71
N TYR A 209 -8.49 2.01 9.40
CA TYR A 209 -9.54 1.68 10.35
C TYR A 209 -9.33 2.43 11.66
N SER A 210 -10.38 3.09 12.15
CA SER A 210 -10.44 3.57 13.51
C SER A 210 -10.68 2.41 14.50
N PRO A 211 -10.51 2.63 15.82
CA PRO A 211 -10.90 1.64 16.82
C PRO A 211 -12.36 1.18 16.71
N SER A 212 -13.30 2.10 16.40
CA SER A 212 -14.71 1.74 16.24
C SER A 212 -14.97 0.89 15.00
N ASP A 213 -14.31 1.19 13.87
CA ASP A 213 -14.46 0.38 12.65
C ASP A 213 -13.88 -1.02 12.86
N TYR A 214 -12.80 -1.13 13.64
CA TYR A 214 -12.23 -2.42 14.02
C TYR A 214 -13.17 -3.23 14.92
N GLU A 215 -13.76 -2.63 15.96
CA GLU A 215 -14.71 -3.35 16.82
C GLU A 215 -15.99 -3.74 16.06
N GLU A 216 -16.44 -2.94 15.09
CA GLU A 216 -17.52 -3.33 14.18
C GLU A 216 -17.14 -4.57 13.36
N LEU A 217 -15.95 -4.57 12.75
CA LEU A 217 -15.45 -5.70 11.99
C LEU A 217 -15.33 -6.97 12.83
N MET A 218 -14.75 -6.87 14.02
CA MET A 218 -14.47 -8.02 14.88
C MET A 218 -15.72 -8.67 15.47
N GLN A 219 -16.90 -8.07 15.35
CA GLN A 219 -18.17 -8.72 15.70
C GLN A 219 -18.51 -9.89 14.77
N SER A 220 -17.97 -9.89 13.54
CA SER A 220 -18.32 -10.87 12.50
C SER A 220 -17.12 -11.57 11.87
N ALA A 221 -15.94 -10.93 11.83
CA ALA A 221 -14.75 -11.50 11.22
C ALA A 221 -14.22 -12.71 12.00
N ALA A 222 -13.99 -13.82 11.30
CA ALA A 222 -13.34 -15.01 11.84
C ALA A 222 -11.82 -14.92 11.72
N VAL A 223 -11.31 -14.34 10.63
CA VAL A 223 -9.88 -14.08 10.45
C VAL A 223 -9.54 -12.73 11.06
N ARG A 224 -8.63 -12.72 12.02
CA ARG A 224 -8.19 -11.49 12.67
C ARG A 224 -7.26 -10.70 11.75
N PRO A 225 -7.46 -9.37 11.59
CA PRO A 225 -6.52 -8.53 10.85
C PRO A 225 -5.12 -8.56 11.47
N GLN A 226 -4.10 -8.83 10.65
CA GLN A 226 -2.70 -8.90 11.09
C GLN A 226 -2.02 -7.53 11.21
N MET A 227 -2.51 -6.55 10.44
CA MET A 227 -1.94 -5.20 10.37
C MET A 227 -3.04 -4.18 10.07
N ASN A 228 -2.93 -2.99 10.68
CA ASN A 228 -3.68 -1.81 10.29
C ASN A 228 -2.73 -0.72 9.77
N THR A 229 -2.79 -0.39 8.47
CA THR A 229 -1.99 0.72 7.91
C THR A 229 -2.79 2.01 7.95
N PHE A 230 -2.26 3.07 8.54
CA PHE A 230 -2.93 4.37 8.59
C PHE A 230 -1.93 5.53 8.60
N GLU A 231 -2.38 6.71 8.21
CA GLU A 231 -1.54 7.91 8.23
C GLU A 231 -1.08 8.24 9.66
N ASN A 232 0.23 8.23 9.86
CA ASN A 232 0.86 8.59 11.11
C ASN A 232 2.20 9.27 10.83
N ASN A 233 2.36 10.51 11.28
CA ASN A 233 3.58 11.30 11.06
C ASN A 233 3.74 12.34 12.18
N PRO A 234 4.87 13.06 12.30
CA PRO A 234 5.07 14.03 13.38
C PRO A 234 3.99 15.12 13.49
N MET A 235 3.28 15.44 12.40
CA MET A 235 2.19 16.43 12.38
C MET A 235 0.80 15.79 12.61
N LEU A 236 0.69 14.48 12.43
CA LEU A 236 -0.52 13.70 12.66
C LEU A 236 -0.15 12.43 13.45
N TYR A 237 0.20 12.61 14.72
CA TYR A 237 0.49 11.48 15.59
C TYR A 237 -0.82 10.91 16.16
N ARG A 238 -1.27 9.78 15.62
CA ARG A 238 -2.51 9.10 16.05
C ARG A 238 -2.27 8.23 17.27
N LYS A 239 -1.87 8.83 18.39
CA LYS A 239 -1.51 8.11 19.63
C LYS A 239 -2.59 7.11 20.05
N GLU A 240 -3.84 7.52 20.07
CA GLU A 240 -4.96 6.68 20.51
C GLU A 240 -5.12 5.44 19.63
N TRP A 241 -4.92 5.56 18.32
CA TRP A 241 -5.00 4.42 17.40
C TRP A 241 -3.81 3.49 17.61
N VAL A 242 -2.59 4.04 17.71
CA VAL A 242 -1.37 3.26 17.97
C VAL A 242 -1.50 2.46 19.26
N ASP A 243 -1.84 3.12 20.37
CA ASP A 243 -1.98 2.46 21.68
C ASP A 243 -3.07 1.38 21.63
N TYR A 244 -4.18 1.63 20.94
CA TYR A 244 -5.28 0.70 20.82
C TYR A 244 -4.87 -0.56 20.03
N PHE A 245 -4.30 -0.40 18.84
CA PHE A 245 -3.92 -1.55 17.99
C PHE A 245 -2.72 -2.33 18.53
N GLN A 246 -1.85 -1.72 19.33
CA GLN A 246 -0.78 -2.45 20.03
C GLN A 246 -1.29 -3.43 21.10
N ARG A 247 -2.50 -3.20 21.64
CA ARG A 247 -3.09 -4.08 22.67
C ARG A 247 -3.94 -5.22 22.10
N LYS A 248 -4.27 -5.15 20.81
CA LYS A 248 -5.05 -6.17 20.14
C LYS A 248 -4.07 -7.18 19.59
#